data_AF-A0A817W3F7-F1
#
_entry.id   AF-A0A817W3F7-F1
#
_cell.length_a   1.000
_cell.length_b   1.000
_cell.length_c   1.000
_cell.angle_alpha   90.00
_cell.angle_beta   90.00
_cell.angle_gamma   90.00
#
_symmetry.space_group_name_H-M   'P 1'
#
loop_
_entity.id
_entity.type
_entity.pdbx_description
1 polymer ?
#
loop_
_entity_poly.entity_id
_entity_poly.type
_entity_poly.pdbx_seq_one_letter_code
_entity_poly.pdbx_strand_id
1 'polypeptide(L)'
;MSHTSSPSLSTSYSPRSGDHLSHPVISRRERTLSQCERALQSPSYEGTIEEFCRERGHGYIRPNDHPNQLIFVHVSDIDDDYVPKKGDIVSFKKMLMPPKNEKIMAVHIKLLHLAEGVKHESWEEAVEHDMEHRRPSLKNHSIPFIQETADNGDHIQHVLSHRSSLTHID
;
A
#
# COMPACT_ATOMS: atom_id res chain seq x y z
N MET A 1 52.23 9.30 14.57
CA MET A 1 51.32 8.28 14.04
C MET A 1 49.97 8.94 13.88
N SER A 2 49.39 8.83 12.70
CA SER A 2 48.29 9.63 12.15
C SER A 2 46.99 9.49 12.94
N HIS A 3 46.32 10.61 13.19
CA HIS A 3 44.93 10.66 13.67
C HIS A 3 43.98 10.44 12.49
N THR A 4 43.00 9.54 12.64
CA THR A 4 41.83 9.49 11.75
C THR A 4 40.57 9.48 12.58
N SER A 5 39.93 10.65 12.64
CA SER A 5 38.60 10.88 13.15
C SER A 5 37.57 10.29 12.17
N SER A 6 36.70 9.39 12.64
CA SER A 6 35.52 8.96 11.89
C SER A 6 34.29 9.77 12.34
N PRO A 7 33.54 10.40 11.43
CA PRO A 7 32.38 11.20 11.79
C PRO A 7 31.16 10.34 12.12
N SER A 8 30.48 10.73 13.18
CA SER A 8 29.17 10.29 13.65
C SER A 8 28.03 10.72 12.71
N LEU A 9 27.13 9.80 12.38
CA LEU A 9 25.77 10.12 11.93
C LEU A 9 24.77 9.31 12.77
N SER A 10 24.52 9.77 13.99
CA SER A 10 23.32 9.40 14.73
C SER A 10 22.19 10.34 14.30
N THR A 11 21.37 9.93 13.34
CA THR A 11 20.08 10.59 13.12
C THR A 11 19.16 10.19 14.26
N SER A 12 19.10 11.04 15.27
CA SER A 12 18.15 10.97 16.38
C SER A 12 16.73 11.29 15.86
N TYR A 13 15.96 10.27 15.51
CA TYR A 13 14.50 10.41 15.46
C TYR A 13 13.96 10.26 16.88
N SER A 14 13.58 11.38 17.47
CA SER A 14 12.93 11.46 18.77
C SER A 14 11.56 10.77 18.70
N PRO A 15 11.27 9.74 19.51
CA PRO A 15 9.93 9.17 19.56
C PRO A 15 9.03 10.12 20.35
N ARG A 16 8.08 10.76 19.66
CA ARG A 16 7.00 11.48 20.33
C ARG A 16 6.20 10.48 21.16
N SER A 17 6.08 10.79 22.44
CA SER A 17 5.39 10.02 23.45
C SER A 17 3.90 9.92 23.12
N GLY A 18 3.36 8.71 23.22
CA GLY A 18 1.92 8.48 23.25
C GLY A 18 1.36 7.92 21.95
N ASP A 19 1.59 6.64 21.70
CA ASP A 19 0.54 5.82 21.14
C ASP A 19 0.61 4.40 21.71
N HIS A 20 -0.57 3.93 22.08
CA HIS A 20 -0.88 2.68 22.72
C HIS A 20 -0.27 1.51 21.94
N LEU A 21 0.73 0.84 22.51
CA LEU A 21 1.44 -0.29 21.90
C LEU A 21 0.52 -1.52 21.80
N SER A 22 -0.37 -1.56 20.81
CA SER A 22 -0.67 -2.83 20.15
C SER A 22 0.62 -3.24 19.44
N HIS A 23 1.40 -4.14 20.06
CA HIS A 23 2.70 -4.58 19.55
C HIS A 23 2.64 -4.78 18.03
N PRO A 24 3.28 -3.90 17.23
CA PRO A 24 3.24 -4.03 15.78
C PRO A 24 3.95 -5.33 15.45
N VAL A 25 3.21 -6.27 14.85
CA VAL A 25 3.81 -7.44 14.23
C VAL A 25 4.78 -6.90 13.18
N ILE A 26 6.08 -7.03 13.47
CA ILE A 26 7.16 -6.42 12.69
C ILE A 26 6.99 -6.87 11.24
N SER A 27 6.53 -5.95 10.42
CA SER A 27 6.37 -6.14 8.97
C SER A 27 7.75 -6.23 8.32
N ARG A 28 7.82 -6.61 7.04
CA ARG A 28 9.09 -6.67 6.30
C ARG A 28 9.94 -5.42 6.42
N ARG A 29 9.31 -4.24 6.48
CA ARG A 29 9.99 -2.93 6.53
C ARG A 29 10.60 -2.61 7.90
N GLU A 30 10.17 -3.31 8.94
CA GLU A 30 10.61 -3.07 10.32
C GLU A 30 11.65 -4.11 10.78
N ARG A 31 11.99 -5.09 9.92
CA ARG A 31 13.02 -6.09 10.21
C ARG A 31 14.42 -5.51 10.09
N THR A 32 15.26 -5.83 11.06
CA THR A 32 16.70 -5.48 11.01
C THR A 32 17.41 -6.28 9.92
N LEU A 33 18.52 -5.74 9.40
CA LEU A 33 19.32 -6.42 8.37
C LEU A 33 19.71 -7.85 8.78
N SER A 34 20.13 -8.03 10.03
CA SER A 34 20.48 -9.34 10.58
C SER A 34 19.32 -10.34 10.60
N GLN A 35 18.08 -9.87 10.81
CA GLN A 35 16.89 -10.72 10.80
C GLN A 35 16.56 -11.15 9.37
N CYS A 36 16.63 -10.23 8.41
CA CYS A 36 16.45 -10.54 7.00
C CYS A 36 17.48 -11.55 6.51
N GLU A 37 18.77 -11.38 6.85
CA GLU A 37 19.83 -12.30 6.45
C GLU A 37 19.62 -13.71 7.03
N ARG A 38 19.29 -13.83 8.32
CA ARG A 38 18.96 -15.13 8.94
C ARG A 38 17.75 -15.79 8.29
N ALA A 39 16.71 -15.04 7.97
CA ALA A 39 15.58 -15.59 7.22
C ALA A 39 15.99 -16.09 5.84
N LEU A 40 16.78 -15.33 5.09
CA LEU A 40 17.24 -15.74 3.77
C LEU A 40 18.05 -17.04 3.82
N GLN A 41 18.85 -17.25 4.87
CA GLN A 41 19.61 -18.47 5.09
C GLN A 41 18.76 -19.65 5.62
N SER A 42 17.54 -19.38 6.09
CA SER A 42 16.66 -20.41 6.63
C SER A 42 16.18 -21.38 5.54
N PRO A 43 15.90 -22.66 5.87
CA PRO A 43 15.34 -23.60 4.91
C PRO A 43 14.03 -23.09 4.31
N SER A 44 13.77 -23.50 3.06
CA SER A 44 12.47 -23.29 2.43
C SER A 44 11.52 -24.41 2.84
N TYR A 45 10.27 -24.06 3.09
CA TYR A 45 9.17 -24.96 3.43
C TYR A 45 8.04 -24.76 2.42
N GLU A 46 7.15 -25.74 2.36
CA GLU A 46 5.93 -25.68 1.56
C GLU A 46 4.69 -25.83 2.44
N GLY A 47 3.60 -25.24 1.99
CA GLY A 47 2.31 -25.30 2.67
C GLY A 47 1.19 -24.78 1.79
N THR A 48 -0.01 -24.75 2.37
CA THR A 48 -1.22 -24.27 1.70
C THR A 48 -1.78 -23.06 2.44
N ILE A 49 -2.24 -22.05 1.71
CA ILE A 49 -2.97 -20.93 2.31
C ILE A 49 -4.27 -21.47 2.92
N GLU A 50 -4.43 -21.32 4.24
CA GLU A 50 -5.67 -21.67 4.93
C GLU A 50 -6.67 -20.51 4.87
N GLU A 51 -6.19 -19.29 5.10
CA GLU A 51 -6.98 -18.06 5.12
C GLU A 51 -6.08 -16.88 4.77
N PHE A 52 -6.56 -15.95 3.96
CA PHE A 52 -5.90 -14.67 3.73
C PHE A 52 -6.94 -13.58 3.45
N CYS A 53 -6.83 -12.45 4.15
CA CYS A 53 -7.73 -11.32 3.98
C CYS A 53 -6.93 -10.11 3.50
N ARG A 54 -7.18 -9.69 2.24
CA ARG A 54 -6.52 -8.54 1.61
C ARG A 54 -6.68 -7.25 2.42
N GLU A 55 -7.90 -6.96 2.87
CA GLU A 55 -8.22 -5.75 3.65
C GLU A 55 -7.48 -5.71 5.00
N ARG A 56 -7.35 -6.87 5.64
CA ARG A 56 -6.60 -7.00 6.92
C ARG A 56 -5.10 -7.10 6.72
N GLY A 57 -4.63 -7.38 5.50
CA GLY A 57 -3.22 -7.52 5.16
C GLY A 57 -2.52 -8.75 5.77
N HIS A 58 -3.26 -9.76 6.23
CA HIS A 58 -2.67 -10.96 6.83
C HIS A 58 -3.53 -12.20 6.67
N GLY A 59 -2.94 -13.34 6.99
CA GLY A 59 -3.55 -14.65 6.90
C GLY A 59 -2.74 -15.72 7.62
N TYR A 60 -3.04 -16.98 7.27
CA TYR A 60 -2.43 -18.16 7.84
C TYR A 60 -2.10 -19.20 6.77
N ILE A 61 -0.94 -19.83 6.93
CA ILE A 61 -0.48 -20.96 6.12
C ILE A 61 -0.57 -22.22 6.97
N ARG A 62 -1.15 -23.28 6.39
CA ARG A 62 -1.04 -24.63 6.93
C ARG A 62 0.22 -25.28 6.34
N PRO A 63 1.27 -25.49 7.13
CA PRO A 63 2.52 -26.03 6.60
C PRO A 63 2.40 -27.55 6.41
N ASN A 64 3.11 -28.11 5.43
CA ASN A 64 3.05 -29.55 5.12
C ASN A 64 3.69 -30.42 6.23
N ASP A 65 4.67 -29.87 6.96
CA ASP A 65 5.38 -30.59 8.02
C ASP A 65 4.58 -30.69 9.33
N HIS A 66 3.84 -29.62 9.66
CA HIS A 66 3.07 -29.51 10.91
C HIS A 66 1.66 -28.93 10.66
N PRO A 67 0.75 -29.70 10.03
CA PRO A 67 -0.54 -29.19 9.57
C PRO A 67 -1.49 -28.74 10.69
N ASN A 68 -1.18 -29.05 11.95
CA ASN A 68 -1.95 -28.64 13.13
C ASN A 68 -1.53 -27.27 13.68
N GLN A 69 -0.42 -26.70 13.19
CA GLN A 69 0.10 -25.41 13.63
C GLN A 69 0.09 -24.43 12.47
N LEU A 70 -0.92 -23.56 12.45
CA LEU A 70 -1.00 -22.49 11.46
C LEU A 70 0.12 -21.46 11.68
N ILE A 71 0.74 -21.05 10.58
CA ILE A 71 1.82 -20.07 10.58
C ILE A 71 1.27 -18.74 10.07
N PHE A 72 1.51 -17.67 10.82
CA PHE A 72 1.08 -16.34 10.45
C PHE A 72 1.82 -15.82 9.21
N VAL A 73 1.11 -15.17 8.29
CA VAL A 73 1.67 -14.47 7.13
C VAL A 73 1.14 -13.05 7.05
N HIS A 74 2.02 -12.11 6.72
CA HIS A 74 1.68 -10.70 6.47
C HIS A 74 1.82 -10.38 4.98
N VAL A 75 1.02 -9.44 4.47
CA VAL A 75 1.01 -9.06 3.05
C VAL A 75 2.37 -8.56 2.57
N SER A 76 3.10 -7.84 3.43
CA SER A 76 4.44 -7.34 3.10
C SER A 76 5.45 -8.45 2.81
N ASP A 77 5.12 -9.68 3.18
CA ASP A 77 6.00 -10.84 3.06
C ASP A 77 5.75 -11.70 1.82
N ILE A 78 4.73 -11.36 1.04
CA ILE A 78 4.38 -12.03 -0.20
C ILE A 78 5.19 -11.40 -1.33
N ASP A 79 5.96 -12.22 -2.03
CA ASP A 79 6.80 -11.88 -3.19
C ASP A 79 6.12 -12.35 -4.49
N ASP A 80 4.88 -11.90 -4.72
CA ASP A 80 4.06 -12.33 -5.85
C ASP A 80 3.04 -11.26 -6.27
N ASP A 81 2.56 -11.34 -7.50
CA ASP A 81 1.67 -10.35 -8.12
C ASP A 81 0.18 -10.62 -7.82
N TYR A 82 -0.13 -11.84 -7.39
CA TYR A 82 -1.50 -12.26 -7.06
C TYR A 82 -1.80 -12.21 -5.56
N VAL A 83 -3.05 -11.86 -5.23
CA VAL A 83 -3.58 -11.94 -3.88
C VAL A 83 -3.77 -13.41 -3.50
N PRO A 84 -3.15 -13.92 -2.41
CA PRO A 84 -3.34 -15.30 -2.00
C PRO A 84 -4.79 -15.60 -1.66
N LYS A 85 -5.23 -16.78 -2.09
CA LYS A 85 -6.54 -17.34 -1.79
C LYS A 85 -6.37 -18.70 -1.11
N LYS A 86 -7.43 -19.12 -0.41
CA LYS A 86 -7.47 -20.43 0.25
C LYS A 86 -7.21 -21.53 -0.78
N GLY A 87 -6.31 -22.46 -0.46
CA GLY A 87 -5.95 -23.57 -1.33
C GLY A 87 -4.69 -23.34 -2.17
N ASP A 88 -4.17 -22.12 -2.24
CA ASP A 88 -2.92 -21.85 -2.96
C ASP A 88 -1.75 -22.58 -2.28
N ILE A 89 -0.91 -23.22 -3.09
CA ILE A 89 0.33 -23.85 -2.65
C ILE A 89 1.43 -22.80 -2.67
N VAL A 90 2.14 -22.65 -1.57
CA VAL A 90 3.16 -21.62 -1.39
C VAL A 90 4.47 -22.21 -0.88
N SER A 91 5.58 -21.60 -1.28
CA SER A 91 6.88 -21.76 -0.62
C SER A 91 7.12 -20.59 0.32
N PHE A 92 7.74 -20.85 1.47
CA PHE A 92 8.03 -19.82 2.46
C PHE A 92 9.23 -20.20 3.34
N LYS A 93 9.78 -19.21 4.04
CA LYS A 93 10.78 -19.42 5.09
C LYS A 93 10.18 -19.10 6.45
N LYS A 94 10.68 -19.74 7.51
CA LYS A 94 10.22 -19.54 8.88
C LYS A 94 11.11 -18.52 9.59
N MET A 95 10.51 -17.58 10.30
CA MET A 95 11.20 -16.66 11.20
C MET A 95 10.45 -16.59 12.53
N LEU A 96 11.18 -16.44 13.63
CA LEU A 96 10.57 -16.09 14.92
C LEU A 96 10.17 -14.62 14.94
N MET A 97 8.94 -14.35 15.35
CA MET A 97 8.37 -13.01 15.45
C MET A 97 9.03 -12.24 16.61
N PRO A 98 9.81 -11.19 16.32
CA PRO A 98 10.45 -10.38 17.37
C PRO A 98 9.42 -9.46 18.07
N PRO A 99 9.71 -8.91 19.26
CA PRO A 99 10.96 -9.01 20.01
C PRO A 99 11.09 -10.28 20.87
N LYS A 100 9.98 -10.94 21.19
CA LYS A 100 9.95 -12.10 22.11
C LYS A 100 10.38 -13.41 21.46
N ASN A 101 10.33 -13.51 20.14
CA ASN A 101 10.73 -14.69 19.36
C ASN A 101 9.97 -15.98 19.76
N GLU A 102 8.71 -15.87 20.19
CA GLU A 102 7.91 -17.01 20.66
C GLU A 102 7.05 -17.65 19.55
N LYS A 103 6.60 -16.84 18.60
CA LYS A 103 5.71 -17.27 17.51
C LYS A 103 6.47 -17.36 16.20
N ILE A 104 6.12 -18.35 15.37
CA ILE A 104 6.65 -18.47 14.01
C ILE A 104 5.79 -17.64 13.07
N MET A 105 6.43 -16.89 12.18
CA MET A 105 5.82 -16.25 11.03
C MET A 105 6.48 -16.73 9.73
N ALA A 106 5.71 -16.74 8.66
CA ALA A 106 6.19 -16.99 7.32
C ALA A 106 6.73 -15.69 6.72
N VAL A 107 7.88 -15.79 6.04
CA VAL A 107 8.53 -14.71 5.31
C VAL A 107 8.99 -15.21 3.94
N HIS A 108 9.20 -14.29 3.00
CA HIS A 108 9.60 -14.62 1.61
C HIS A 108 8.65 -15.62 0.94
N ILE A 109 7.35 -15.33 1.00
CA ILE A 109 6.32 -16.22 0.47
C ILE A 109 6.26 -16.07 -1.05
N LYS A 110 6.24 -17.20 -1.77
CA LYS A 110 6.01 -17.24 -3.22
C LYS A 110 4.89 -18.21 -3.54
N LEU A 111 3.98 -17.84 -4.45
CA LEU A 111 2.92 -18.74 -4.89
C LEU A 111 3.53 -19.73 -5.88
N LEU A 112 3.35 -21.02 -5.60
CA LEU A 112 3.82 -22.11 -6.47
C LEU A 112 2.71 -22.60 -7.38
N HIS A 113 1.52 -22.82 -6.82
CA HIS A 113 0.35 -23.26 -7.57
C HIS A 113 -0.89 -22.53 -7.04
N LEU A 114 -1.63 -21.92 -7.96
CA LEU A 114 -2.90 -21.26 -7.67
C LEU A 114 -4.00 -22.32 -7.48
N ALA A 115 -4.91 -22.10 -6.54
CA ALA A 115 -6.05 -22.96 -6.29
C ALA A 115 -6.94 -23.07 -7.54
N GLU A 116 -7.23 -24.30 -7.96
CA GLU A 116 -8.09 -24.55 -9.12
C GLU A 116 -9.53 -24.08 -8.87
N GLY A 117 -10.16 -23.51 -9.90
CA GLY A 117 -11.55 -23.04 -9.82
C GLY A 117 -11.76 -21.76 -9.01
N VAL A 118 -10.69 -21.11 -8.53
CA VAL A 118 -10.75 -19.81 -7.87
C VAL A 118 -10.27 -18.73 -8.83
N LYS A 119 -10.98 -17.60 -8.88
CA LYS A 119 -10.50 -16.41 -9.60
C LYS A 119 -9.50 -15.66 -8.70
N HIS A 120 -8.26 -15.57 -9.15
CA HIS A 120 -7.23 -14.75 -8.49
C HIS A 120 -7.29 -13.31 -9.00
N GLU A 121 -7.09 -12.37 -8.09
CA GLU A 121 -6.99 -10.95 -8.38
C GLU A 121 -5.53 -10.56 -8.25
N SER A 122 -5.02 -9.72 -9.14
CA SER A 122 -3.71 -9.12 -8.93
C SER A 122 -3.79 -7.99 -7.90
N TRP A 123 -2.65 -7.62 -7.34
CA TRP A 123 -2.58 -6.47 -6.45
C TRP A 123 -2.93 -5.15 -7.19
N GLU A 124 -2.63 -5.07 -8.49
CA GLU A 124 -2.76 -3.87 -9.34
C GLU A 124 -4.17 -3.67 -9.94
N GLU A 125 -4.86 -4.75 -10.34
CA GLU A 125 -6.16 -4.67 -11.06
C GLU A 125 -7.34 -4.17 -10.21
N ALA A 126 -7.20 -4.14 -8.88
CA ALA A 126 -8.29 -3.70 -7.99
C ALA A 126 -8.59 -2.18 -8.04
N VAL A 127 -7.91 -1.43 -8.91
CA VAL A 127 -8.05 0.03 -9.02
C VAL A 127 -9.14 0.44 -10.04
N GLU A 128 -9.56 -0.44 -10.96
CA GLU A 128 -10.40 -0.01 -12.09
C GLU A 128 -11.91 0.06 -11.81
N HIS A 129 -12.43 -0.59 -10.76
CA HIS A 129 -13.88 -0.63 -10.55
C HIS A 129 -14.48 0.59 -9.81
N ASP A 130 -13.63 1.52 -9.34
CA ASP A 130 -14.08 2.73 -8.62
C ASP A 130 -14.11 4.01 -9.48
N MET A 131 -13.55 3.98 -10.69
CA MET A 131 -13.48 5.18 -11.54
C MET A 131 -14.75 5.46 -12.35
N GLU A 132 -15.61 4.48 -12.62
CA GLU A 132 -16.84 4.70 -13.41
C GLU A 132 -17.96 5.36 -12.59
N HIS A 133 -17.98 5.21 -11.25
CA HIS A 133 -19.03 5.77 -10.40
C HIS A 133 -18.76 7.21 -9.92
N ARG A 134 -17.57 7.75 -10.19
CA ARG A 134 -17.19 9.14 -9.84
C ARG A 134 -17.10 10.09 -11.03
N ARG A 135 -17.79 9.82 -12.14
CA ARG A 135 -18.13 10.89 -13.08
C ARG A 135 -19.42 11.55 -12.58
N PRO A 136 -19.38 12.66 -11.80
CA PRO A 136 -20.56 13.49 -11.69
C PRO A 136 -20.90 13.93 -13.12
N SER A 137 -22.08 13.54 -13.59
CA SER A 137 -22.67 14.08 -14.81
C SER A 137 -22.63 15.60 -14.67
N LEU A 138 -21.73 16.25 -15.42
CA LEU A 138 -21.69 17.70 -15.56
C LEU A 138 -22.98 18.09 -16.31
N LYS A 139 -24.09 18.14 -15.57
CA LYS A 139 -25.29 18.81 -16.01
C LYS A 139 -24.96 20.29 -15.99
N ASN A 140 -24.81 20.83 -17.20
CA ASN A 140 -24.71 22.23 -17.56
C ASN A 140 -25.39 23.14 -16.52
N HIS A 141 -24.61 23.65 -15.58
CA HIS A 141 -24.98 24.82 -14.81
C HIS A 141 -23.97 25.89 -15.19
N SER A 142 -24.44 26.85 -15.98
CA SER A 142 -23.66 28.01 -16.42
C SER A 142 -23.13 28.73 -15.20
N ILE A 143 -21.84 28.59 -14.91
CA ILE A 143 -21.16 29.43 -13.93
C ILE A 143 -20.99 30.81 -14.58
N PRO A 144 -21.49 31.90 -13.98
CA PRO A 144 -21.20 33.23 -14.49
C PRO A 144 -19.69 33.47 -14.35
N PHE A 145 -19.06 33.71 -15.49
CA PHE A 145 -17.66 34.06 -15.66
C PHE A 145 -17.36 35.35 -14.90
N ILE A 146 -16.71 35.25 -13.74
CA ILE A 146 -16.16 36.42 -13.04
C ILE A 146 -14.82 36.70 -13.71
N GLN A 147 -14.77 37.78 -14.49
CA GLN A 147 -13.53 38.22 -15.11
C GLN A 147 -12.68 38.95 -14.07
N GLU A 148 -11.58 38.31 -13.70
CA GLU A 148 -10.50 38.88 -12.90
C GLU A 148 -9.96 40.11 -13.64
N THR A 149 -10.21 41.30 -13.09
CA THR A 149 -9.62 42.54 -13.60
C THR A 149 -8.26 42.68 -12.96
N ALA A 150 -7.21 42.49 -13.78
CA ALA A 150 -5.86 42.87 -13.43
C ALA A 150 -5.85 44.37 -13.10
N ASP A 151 -5.39 44.69 -11.90
CA ASP A 151 -4.96 46.01 -11.47
C ASP A 151 -3.76 46.43 -12.31
N ASN A 152 -4.03 47.04 -13.46
CA ASN A 152 -3.07 47.91 -14.11
C ASN A 152 -3.71 49.29 -14.10
N GLY A 153 -3.16 50.15 -13.25
CA GLY A 153 -3.49 51.56 -13.24
C GLY A 153 -3.34 52.14 -14.63
N ASP A 154 -4.43 52.68 -15.16
CA ASP A 154 -4.37 53.96 -15.85
C ASP A 154 -5.75 54.62 -15.88
N HIS A 155 -5.68 55.90 -15.60
CA HIS A 155 -6.75 56.87 -15.63
C HIS A 155 -7.31 57.02 -17.06
N ILE A 156 -8.59 57.40 -17.18
CA ILE A 156 -9.24 58.21 -18.25
C ILE A 156 -10.53 57.57 -18.83
N GLN A 157 -11.65 58.20 -18.44
CA GLN A 157 -12.89 58.55 -19.16
C GLN A 157 -13.90 57.51 -19.68
N HIS A 158 -15.09 57.61 -19.09
CA HIS A 158 -16.43 57.69 -19.69
C HIS A 158 -16.54 57.40 -21.20
N VAL A 159 -17.34 56.40 -21.58
CA VAL A 159 -18.45 56.56 -22.54
C VAL A 159 -19.56 55.52 -22.23
N LEU A 160 -20.75 56.01 -21.88
CA LEU A 160 -22.00 55.27 -21.99
C LEU A 160 -22.32 55.02 -23.46
N SER A 161 -22.51 53.76 -23.87
CA SER A 161 -23.19 53.46 -25.12
C SER A 161 -24.08 52.23 -24.95
N HIS A 162 -25.35 52.49 -24.69
CA HIS A 162 -26.42 51.56 -24.96
C HIS A 162 -26.44 51.24 -26.46
N ARG A 163 -26.48 49.96 -26.82
CA ARG A 163 -27.09 49.57 -28.08
C ARG A 163 -27.63 48.15 -28.00
N SER A 164 -28.95 48.11 -27.82
CA SER A 164 -29.82 47.02 -28.25
C SER A 164 -29.57 46.74 -29.73
N SER A 165 -29.45 45.47 -30.13
CA SER A 165 -29.94 45.07 -31.44
C SER A 165 -30.38 43.61 -31.42
N LEU A 166 -31.63 43.48 -31.83
CA LEU A 166 -32.44 42.31 -32.11
C LEU A 166 -32.00 41.65 -33.44
N THR A 167 -32.60 40.49 -33.74
CA THR A 167 -32.67 39.74 -35.04
C THR A 167 -31.51 38.78 -35.33
N HIS A 168 -31.65 37.56 -35.87
CA HIS A 168 -32.71 36.82 -36.61
C HIS A 168 -32.25 35.32 -36.58
N ILE A 169 -33.09 34.30 -36.30
CA ILE A 169 -33.72 33.33 -37.25
C ILE A 169 -32.85 33.08 -38.51
N ASP A 170 -32.41 31.87 -38.89
CA ASP A 170 -33.00 30.51 -38.90
C ASP A 170 -32.01 29.43 -38.39
#